data_AF-A0A2V7CJX2-F1
#
_entry.id   AF-A0A2V7CJX2-F1
#
_cell.length_a   1.000
_cell.length_b   1.000
_cell.length_c   1.000
_cell.angle_alpha   90.00
_cell.angle_beta   90.00
_cell.angle_gamma   90.00
#
_symmetry.space_group_name_H-M   'P 1'
#
loop_
_entity.id
_entity.type
_entity.pdbx_description
1 polymer ?
#
loop_
_entity_poly.entity_id
_entity_poly.type
_entity_poly.pdbx_seq_one_letter_code
_entity_poly.pdbx_strand_id
1 'polypeptide(L)'
;MCTMIAHQVKIQGRGKSGPEWFEVQEANVSYDHPYDLPLEHALNIDFVNEALGPGARVAVELSVDAARQLVKTIEAVLAQADQRGVLEDLPVAAAPARDPSRA
;
A
#
# COMPACT_ATOMS: atom_id res chain seq x y z
N MET A 1 11.87 19.87 10.82
CA MET A 1 12.01 20.66 9.56
C MET A 1 11.64 19.78 8.37
N CYS A 2 10.77 20.22 7.45
CA CYS A 2 10.28 19.35 6.36
C CYS A 2 11.42 19.01 5.40
N THR A 3 11.45 17.77 4.90
CA THR A 3 12.51 17.34 3.97
C THR A 3 12.14 17.63 2.52
N MET A 4 10.83 17.73 2.22
CA MET A 4 10.28 17.85 0.86
C MET A 4 10.65 16.70 -0.07
N ILE A 5 11.02 15.53 0.49
CA ILE A 5 11.33 14.32 -0.30
C ILE A 5 10.03 13.53 -0.50
N ALA A 6 9.51 13.53 -1.73
CA ALA A 6 8.31 12.78 -2.10
C ALA A 6 8.34 12.31 -3.56
N HIS A 7 7.82 11.11 -3.79
CA HIS A 7 7.63 10.51 -5.10
C HIS A 7 6.25 9.86 -5.20
N GLN A 8 5.67 9.87 -6.40
CA GLN A 8 4.40 9.21 -6.70
C GLN A 8 4.63 8.06 -7.67
N VAL A 9 3.89 6.97 -7.51
CA VAL A 9 3.92 5.84 -8.43
C VAL A 9 2.50 5.37 -8.74
N LYS A 10 2.17 5.27 -10.04
CA LYS A 10 0.91 4.67 -10.48
C LYS A 10 0.98 3.16 -10.30
N ILE A 11 -0.03 2.60 -9.64
CA ILE A 11 -0.10 1.17 -9.31
C ILE A 11 -1.54 0.69 -9.46
N GLN A 12 -1.71 -0.61 -9.61
CA GLN A 12 -3.02 -1.26 -9.56
C GLN A 12 -3.12 -2.08 -8.28
N GLY A 13 -4.16 -1.85 -7.50
CA GLY A 13 -4.34 -2.61 -6.27
C GLY A 13 -5.69 -2.42 -5.59
N ARG A 14 -5.80 -3.02 -4.42
CA ARG A 14 -6.94 -2.90 -3.52
C ARG A 14 -6.42 -2.50 -2.15
N GLY A 15 -7.01 -1.45 -1.57
CA GLY A 15 -6.69 -0.96 -0.23
C GLY A 15 -7.87 -1.23 0.71
N LYS A 16 -7.60 -1.50 1.98
CA LYS A 16 -8.65 -1.69 2.99
C LYS A 16 -8.70 -0.48 3.91
N SER A 17 -9.86 0.17 4.01
CA SER A 17 -10.12 1.28 4.93
C SER A 17 -11.35 0.93 5.77
N GLY A 18 -11.13 0.69 7.07
CA GLY A 18 -12.16 0.14 7.95
C GLY A 18 -12.63 -1.26 7.48
N PRO A 19 -13.96 -1.51 7.38
CA PRO A 19 -14.48 -2.78 6.87
C PRO A 19 -14.40 -2.89 5.35
N GLU A 20 -14.31 -1.78 4.64
CA GLU A 20 -14.45 -1.69 3.19
C GLU A 20 -13.11 -1.79 2.45
N TRP A 21 -13.19 -2.32 1.24
CA TRP A 21 -12.07 -2.29 0.29
C TRP A 21 -12.36 -1.28 -0.81
N PHE A 22 -11.33 -0.53 -1.24
CA PHE A 22 -11.40 0.40 -2.35
C PHE A 22 -10.29 0.13 -3.37
N GLU A 23 -10.45 0.65 -4.57
CA GLU A 23 -9.45 0.52 -5.63
C GLU A 23 -8.32 1.48 -5.34
N VAL A 24 -7.08 1.01 -5.37
CA VAL A 24 -5.88 1.86 -5.27
C VAL A 24 -5.33 2.07 -6.66
N GLN A 25 -5.03 3.33 -7.00
CA GLN A 25 -4.49 3.72 -8.31
C GLN A 25 -3.10 4.37 -8.22
N GLU A 26 -2.68 4.76 -7.02
CA GLU A 26 -1.41 5.44 -6.77
C GLU A 26 -0.89 5.14 -5.37
N ALA A 27 0.43 5.15 -5.22
CA ALA A 27 1.08 5.30 -3.93
C ALA A 27 1.93 6.59 -3.90
N ASN A 28 1.77 7.36 -2.83
CA ASN A 28 2.65 8.48 -2.50
C ASN A 28 3.67 7.98 -1.48
N VAL A 29 4.96 8.14 -1.79
CA VAL A 29 6.07 7.73 -0.93
C VAL A 29 6.88 8.96 -0.56
N SER A 30 6.94 9.29 0.73
CA SER A 30 7.68 10.45 1.22
C SER A 30 8.56 10.11 2.41
N TYR A 31 9.56 10.94 2.69
CA TYR A 31 10.36 10.83 3.90
C TYR A 31 10.29 12.12 4.70
N ASP A 32 9.27 12.31 5.53
CA ASP A 32 9.02 13.56 6.26
C ASP A 32 8.47 13.26 7.66
N HIS A 33 8.02 14.27 8.40
CA HIS A 33 7.50 14.07 9.75
C HIS A 33 6.27 13.15 9.72
N PRO A 34 6.29 12.08 10.53
CA PRO A 34 5.12 11.23 10.73
C PRO A 34 4.02 11.98 11.51
N TYR A 35 2.80 11.47 11.42
CA TYR A 35 1.66 11.90 12.20
C TYR A 35 1.58 11.17 13.56
N ASP A 36 1.87 9.87 13.61
CA ASP A 36 1.70 9.04 14.82
C ASP A 36 3.01 8.38 15.31
N LEU A 37 3.89 7.99 14.39
CA LEU A 37 5.16 7.35 14.75
C LEU A 37 6.09 8.33 15.50
N PRO A 38 6.67 7.97 16.66
CA PRO A 38 7.44 8.91 17.50
C PRO A 38 8.89 9.11 17.00
N LEU A 39 9.04 9.59 15.77
CA LEU A 39 10.31 9.92 15.12
C LEU A 39 10.25 11.33 14.55
N GLU A 40 11.40 12.00 14.39
CA GLU A 40 11.45 13.30 13.72
C GLU A 40 11.09 13.19 12.24
N HIS A 41 11.55 12.13 11.57
CA HIS A 41 11.21 11.78 10.19
C HIS A 41 10.99 10.29 10.04
N ALA A 42 10.10 9.92 9.14
CA ALA A 42 9.75 8.55 8.82
C ALA A 42 9.52 8.39 7.31
N LEU A 43 9.62 7.16 6.81
CA LEU A 43 9.09 6.83 5.49
C LEU A 43 7.57 6.74 5.61
N ASN A 44 6.85 7.61 4.91
CA ASN A 44 5.40 7.58 4.83
C ASN A 44 4.98 7.00 3.47
N ILE A 45 4.04 6.06 3.46
CA ILE A 45 3.45 5.50 2.26
C ILE A 45 1.94 5.64 2.35
N ASP A 46 1.36 6.39 1.42
CA ASP A 46 -0.09 6.51 1.26
C ASP A 46 -0.53 5.81 -0.02
N PHE A 47 -1.25 4.70 0.10
CA PHE A 47 -1.96 4.08 -1.02
C PHE A 47 -3.30 4.77 -1.20
N VAL A 48 -3.54 5.39 -2.36
CA VAL A 48 -4.67 6.31 -2.55
C VAL A 48 -5.47 6.04 -3.81
N ASN A 49 -6.69 6.57 -3.82
CA ASN A 49 -7.46 6.83 -5.02
C ASN A 49 -8.16 8.18 -4.90
N GLU A 50 -7.51 9.21 -5.45
CA GLU A 50 -7.97 10.59 -5.36
C GLU A 50 -9.34 10.81 -5.99
N ALA A 51 -9.72 10.00 -6.98
CA ALA A 51 -11.03 10.08 -7.64
C ALA A 51 -12.18 9.69 -6.70
N LEU A 52 -11.91 8.93 -5.63
CA LEU A 52 -12.88 8.56 -4.59
C LEU A 52 -12.85 9.51 -3.38
N GLY A 53 -12.08 10.60 -3.47
CA GLY A 53 -11.93 11.59 -2.42
C GLY A 53 -10.83 11.26 -1.39
N PRO A 54 -10.55 12.19 -0.47
CA PRO A 54 -9.36 12.13 0.41
C PRO A 54 -9.36 10.96 1.39
N GLY A 55 -10.52 10.38 1.70
CA GLY A 55 -10.66 9.24 2.62
C GLY A 55 -10.33 7.88 2.01
N ALA A 56 -10.22 7.78 0.68
CA ALA A 56 -9.81 6.57 -0.02
C ALA A 56 -8.28 6.40 0.06
N ARG A 57 -7.80 6.09 1.27
CA ARG A 57 -6.39 6.02 1.62
C ARG A 57 -6.09 4.89 2.59
N VAL A 58 -4.94 4.24 2.41
CA VAL A 58 -4.26 3.43 3.43
C VAL A 58 -2.89 4.04 3.67
N ALA A 59 -2.69 4.62 4.86
CA ALA A 59 -1.45 5.28 5.26
C ALA A 59 -0.60 4.35 6.14
N VAL A 60 0.71 4.36 5.94
CA VAL A 60 1.67 3.64 6.79
C VAL A 60 2.91 4.51 7.03
N GLU A 61 3.38 4.54 8.26
CA GLU A 61 4.59 5.26 8.69
C GLU A 61 5.62 4.25 9.18
N LEU A 62 6.84 4.33 8.65
CA LEU A 62 7.89 3.33 8.89
C LEU A 62 9.21 4.01 9.29
N SER A 63 9.90 3.40 10.26
CA SER A 63 11.31 3.72 10.50
C SER A 63 12.16 3.37 9.27
N VAL A 64 13.36 3.96 9.17
CA VAL A 64 14.30 3.67 8.07
C VAL A 64 14.62 2.17 7.97
N ASP A 65 14.85 1.52 9.11
CA ASP A 65 15.17 0.09 9.13
C ASP A 65 13.97 -0.77 8.70
N ALA A 66 12.77 -0.45 9.19
CA ALA A 66 11.54 -1.15 8.80
C ALA A 66 11.25 -0.99 7.31
N ALA A 67 11.42 0.23 6.77
CA ALA A 67 11.29 0.51 5.35
C ALA A 67 12.25 -0.32 4.49
N ARG A 68 13.54 -0.35 4.83
CA ARG A 68 14.54 -1.14 4.10
C ARG A 68 14.27 -2.64 4.20
N GLN A 69 13.83 -3.11 5.36
CA GLN A 69 13.47 -4.50 5.58
C GLN A 69 12.22 -4.89 4.78
N LEU A 70 11.23 -4.00 4.68
CA LEU A 70 10.03 -4.21 3.89
C LEU A 70 10.37 -4.40 2.41
N VAL A 71 11.20 -3.53 1.82
CA VAL A 71 11.62 -3.66 0.41
C VAL A 71 12.27 -5.03 0.14
N LYS A 72 13.25 -5.41 0.97
CA LYS A 72 13.90 -6.73 0.85
C LYS A 72 12.92 -7.89 0.97
N THR A 73 11.94 -7.75 1.86
CA THR A 73 10.93 -8.78 2.09
C THR A 73 9.97 -8.89 0.90
N ILE A 74 9.55 -7.76 0.31
CA ILE A 74 8.73 -7.73 -0.90
C ILE A 74 9.44 -8.46 -2.04
N GLU A 75 10.71 -8.12 -2.30
CA GLU A 75 11.50 -8.77 -3.35
C GLU A 75 11.66 -10.28 -3.10
N ALA A 76 11.93 -10.69 -1.85
CA ALA A 76 12.07 -12.09 -1.49
C ALA A 76 10.77 -12.90 -1.69
N VAL A 77 9.61 -12.31 -1.36
CA VAL A 77 8.30 -12.95 -1.56
C VAL A 77 8.00 -13.14 -3.05
N LEU A 78 8.25 -12.12 -3.87
CA LEU A 78 8.06 -12.20 -5.32
C LEU A 78 9.00 -13.23 -5.96
N ALA A 79 10.26 -13.25 -5.56
CA ALA A 79 11.22 -14.25 -6.02
C ALA A 79 10.81 -15.68 -5.64
N GLN A 80 10.23 -15.88 -4.45
CA GLN A 80 9.71 -17.18 -4.04
C GLN A 80 8.47 -17.60 -4.84
N ALA A 81 7.58 -16.66 -5.18
CA ALA A 81 6.44 -16.92 -6.05
C ALA A 81 6.89 -17.34 -7.46
N ASP A 82 7.91 -16.67 -7.99
CA ASP A 82 8.52 -16.97 -9.29
C ASP A 82 9.13 -18.38 -9.32
N GLN A 83 9.94 -18.72 -8.31
CA GLN A 83 10.51 -20.07 -8.15
C GLN A 83 9.47 -21.18 -8.09
N ARG A 84 8.26 -20.87 -7.63
CA ARG A 84 7.13 -21.81 -7.56
C ARG A 84 6.29 -21.84 -8.83
N GLY A 85 6.58 -20.98 -9.81
CA GLY A 85 5.83 -20.86 -11.05
C GLY A 85 4.43 -20.28 -10.88
N VAL A 86 4.23 -19.44 -9.86
CA VAL A 86 2.92 -18.81 -9.55
C VAL A 86 2.98 -17.27 -9.55
N LEU A 87 4.05 -16.69 -10.12
CA LEU A 87 4.17 -15.24 -10.31
C LEU A 87 3.48 -14.85 -11.62
N GLU A 88 2.19 -14.52 -11.54
CA GLU A 88 1.37 -14.16 -12.69
C GLU A 88 0.25 -13.16 -12.33
N ASP A 89 -0.07 -12.26 -13.26
CA ASP A 89 -1.20 -11.32 -13.15
C ASP A 89 -2.45 -11.87 -13.87
N LEU A 90 -2.77 -13.15 -13.67
CA LEU A 90 -3.94 -13.77 -14.32
C LEU A 90 -5.25 -13.33 -13.62
N PRO A 91 -6.20 -12.71 -14.34
CA PRO A 91 -7.50 -12.40 -13.78
C PRO A 91 -8.26 -13.70 -13.47
N VAL A 92 -8.51 -13.96 -12.18
CA VAL A 92 -9.48 -14.98 -11.80
C VAL A 92 -10.87 -14.37 -11.97
N ALA A 93 -11.79 -15.07 -12.64
CA ALA A 93 -13.17 -14.62 -12.77
C ALA A 93 -13.71 -14.16 -11.41
N ALA A 94 -14.31 -12.97 -11.36
CA ALA A 94 -14.69 -12.29 -10.12
C ALA A 94 -15.45 -13.25 -9.19
N ALA A 95 -14.97 -13.39 -7.95
CA ALA A 95 -15.73 -14.06 -6.92
C ALA A 95 -17.10 -13.39 -6.81
N PRO A 96 -18.21 -14.14 -6.70
CA PRO A 96 -19.53 -13.55 -6.57
C PRO A 96 -19.53 -12.56 -5.40
N ALA A 97 -20.15 -11.39 -5.60
CA ALA A 97 -20.25 -10.34 -4.59
C ALA A 97 -20.68 -10.95 -3.24
N ARG A 98 -19.94 -10.63 -2.17
CA ARG A 98 -20.30 -11.06 -0.82
C ARG A 98 -21.69 -10.51 -0.52
N ASP A 99 -22.63 -11.41 -0.23
CA ASP A 99 -24.00 -11.06 0.15
C ASP A 99 -23.98 -10.26 1.47
N PRO A 100 -24.40 -8.98 1.47
CA PRO A 100 -24.41 -8.15 2.66
C PRO A 100 -25.47 -8.58 3.68
N SER A 101 -26.36 -9.53 3.36
CA SER A 101 -27.41 -10.03 4.26
C SER A 101 -26.98 -11.14 5.23
N ARG A 102 -25.69 -11.52 5.23
CA ARG A 102 -25.13 -12.58 6.12
C ARG A 102 -24.36 -12.05 7.35
N ALA A 103 -24.59 -10.80 7.76
CA ALA A 103 -24.06 -10.23 9.01
C ALA A 103 -25.14 -10.10 10.09
#